data_AF-A0ABD1Y211-F1
#
_entry.id   AF-A0ABD1Y211-F1
#
_cell.length_a   1.000
_cell.length_b   1.000
_cell.length_c   1.000
_cell.angle_alpha   90.00
_cell.angle_beta   90.00
_cell.angle_gamma   90.00
#
_symmetry.space_group_name_H-M   'P 1'
#
loop_
_entity.id
_entity.type
_entity.pdbx_description
1 polymer ?
#
loop_
_entity_poly.entity_id
_entity_poly.type
_entity_poly.pdbx_seq_one_letter_code
_entity_poly.pdbx_strand_id
1 'polypeptide(L)'
;MHDQSNLQEVVAKLKQEAVELQTKIDEKRVELVSIQELETQVNLKSRELVTLRANIDRLHENAVVGTSLFRPMPIPLDIPRHKTLILDLNGVLCKIERSATTFRQAKDLGWPVLGSRITWVVPRGGLREFLKQVLKLFCVIIWTSRIERNT
;
A
#
# COMPACT_ATOMS: atom_id res chain seq x y z
N MET A 1 69.27 -13.30 38.45
CA MET A 1 68.72 -12.04 37.88
C MET A 1 68.02 -12.22 36.53
N HIS A 2 68.15 -13.35 35.81
CA HIS A 2 67.49 -13.54 34.50
C HIS A 2 65.99 -13.85 34.55
N ASP A 3 65.47 -14.48 35.61
CA ASP A 3 64.04 -14.87 35.66
C ASP A 3 63.06 -13.70 35.81
N GLN A 4 63.46 -12.60 36.45
CA GLN A 4 62.59 -11.42 36.60
C GLN A 4 62.38 -10.66 35.28
N SER A 5 63.37 -10.68 34.38
CA SER A 5 63.28 -10.04 33.07
C SER A 5 62.30 -10.78 32.15
N ASN A 6 62.34 -12.12 32.19
CA ASN A 6 61.45 -12.97 31.40
C ASN A 6 59.98 -12.83 31.85
N LEU A 7 59.76 -12.74 33.18
CA LEU A 7 58.44 -12.51 33.76
C LEU A 7 57.86 -11.14 33.39
N GLN A 8 58.68 -10.08 33.38
CA GLN A 8 58.22 -8.75 32.97
C GLN A 8 57.80 -8.69 31.49
N GLU A 9 58.51 -9.41 30.62
CA GLU A 9 58.20 -9.47 29.19
C GLU A 9 56.90 -10.23 28.91
N VAL A 10 56.66 -11.34 29.63
CA VAL A 10 55.39 -12.09 29.58
C VAL A 10 54.22 -11.24 30.10
N VAL A 11 54.41 -10.52 31.20
CA VAL A 11 53.37 -9.63 31.76
C VAL A 11 53.06 -8.48 30.79
N ALA A 12 54.06 -7.92 30.10
CA ALA A 12 53.85 -6.89 29.09
C ALA A 12 53.03 -7.41 27.90
N LYS A 13 53.35 -8.61 27.39
CA LYS A 13 52.58 -9.25 26.31
C LYS A 13 51.13 -9.54 26.72
N LEU A 14 50.92 -10.12 27.90
CA LEU A 14 49.57 -10.40 28.41
C LEU A 14 48.73 -9.13 28.59
N LYS A 15 49.35 -8.02 29.03
CA LYS A 15 48.66 -6.72 29.10
C LYS A 15 48.28 -6.19 27.74
N GLN A 16 49.14 -6.36 26.74
CA GLN A 16 48.86 -5.93 25.37
C GLN A 16 47.75 -6.77 24.74
N GLU A 17 47.79 -8.09 24.88
CA GLU A 17 46.72 -8.98 24.44
C GLU A 17 45.39 -8.68 25.13
N ALA A 18 45.40 -8.36 26.44
CA ALA A 18 44.19 -7.97 27.17
C ALA A 18 43.57 -6.67 26.63
N VAL A 19 44.40 -5.69 26.25
CA VAL A 19 43.93 -4.44 25.63
C VAL A 19 43.35 -4.71 24.24
N GLU A 20 44.00 -5.53 23.41
CA GLU A 20 43.48 -5.88 22.08
C GLU A 20 42.14 -6.62 22.15
N LEU A 21 42.00 -7.57 23.09
CA LEU A 21 40.74 -8.27 23.33
C LEU A 21 39.66 -7.31 23.83
N GLN A 22 40.00 -6.36 24.70
CA GLN A 22 39.05 -5.36 25.19
C GLN A 22 38.55 -4.46 24.04
N THR A 23 39.43 -4.00 23.15
CA THR A 23 39.04 -3.22 21.97
C THR A 23 38.08 -3.99 21.08
N LYS A 24 38.35 -5.28 20.81
CA LYS A 24 37.46 -6.14 20.02
C LYS A 24 36.10 -6.34 20.70
N ILE A 25 36.07 -6.45 22.03
CA ILE A 25 34.81 -6.53 22.79
C ILE A 25 34.01 -5.24 22.63
N ASP A 26 34.66 -4.09 22.71
CA ASP A 26 33.99 -2.79 22.59
C ASP A 26 33.47 -2.55 21.15
N GLU A 27 34.22 -2.93 20.12
CA GLU A 27 33.75 -2.94 18.73
C GLU A 27 32.51 -3.82 18.56
N LYS A 28 32.52 -5.04 19.11
CA LYS A 28 31.38 -5.96 19.04
C LYS A 28 30.16 -5.46 19.81
N ARG A 29 30.36 -4.70 20.90
CA ARG A 29 29.26 -4.06 21.62
C ARG A 29 28.58 -2.98 20.79
N VAL A 30 29.35 -2.18 20.04
CA VAL A 30 28.79 -1.15 19.12
C VAL A 30 27.98 -1.78 17.99
N GLU A 31 28.49 -2.88 17.40
CA GLU A 31 27.73 -3.66 16.41
C GLU A 31 26.41 -4.19 17.00
N LEU A 32 26.43 -4.69 18.24
CA LEU A 32 25.23 -5.23 18.90
C LEU A 32 24.16 -4.17 19.12
N VAL A 33 24.55 -2.95 19.52
CA VAL A 33 23.62 -1.82 19.68
C VAL A 33 22.98 -1.46 18.35
N SER A 34 23.76 -1.44 17.26
CA SER A 34 23.24 -1.16 15.91
C SER A 34 22.22 -2.20 15.46
N ILE A 35 22.43 -3.48 15.79
CA ILE A 35 21.48 -4.56 15.49
C ILE A 35 20.18 -4.39 16.29
N GLN A 36 20.26 -4.05 17.58
CA GLN A 36 19.08 -3.83 18.42
C GLN A 36 18.23 -2.64 17.92
N GLU A 37 18.87 -1.58 17.42
CA GLU A 37 18.17 -0.46 16.78
C GLU A 37 17.44 -0.91 15.51
N LEU A 38 18.08 -1.72 14.67
CA LEU A 38 17.46 -2.28 13.47
C LEU A 38 16.27 -3.21 13.81
N GLU A 39 16.40 -4.07 14.81
CA GLU A 39 15.30 -4.92 15.29
C GLU A 39 14.11 -4.09 15.78
N THR A 40 14.38 -3.00 16.50
CA THR A 40 13.34 -2.07 16.96
C THR A 40 12.61 -1.43 15.78
N GLN A 41 13.33 -1.00 14.74
CA GLN A 41 12.72 -0.44 13.53
C GLN A 41 11.89 -1.48 12.76
N VAL A 42 12.37 -2.71 12.64
CA VAL A 42 11.64 -3.81 11.98
C VAL A 42 10.36 -4.14 12.74
N ASN A 43 10.41 -4.16 14.07
CA ASN A 43 9.23 -4.38 14.91
C ASN A 43 8.20 -3.26 14.76
N LEU A 44 8.64 -2.00 14.69
CA LEU A 44 7.74 -0.87 14.46
C LEU A 44 7.04 -0.97 13.09
N LYS A 45 7.81 -1.20 12.02
CA LYS A 45 7.27 -1.37 10.66
C LYS A 45 6.33 -2.58 10.54
N SER A 46 6.62 -3.67 11.27
CA SER A 46 5.74 -4.84 11.31
C SER A 46 4.38 -4.50 11.92
N ARG A 47 4.33 -3.67 12.98
CA ARG A 47 3.07 -3.20 13.58
C ARG A 47 2.29 -2.28 12.63
N GLU A 48 2.97 -1.40 11.91
CA GLU A 48 2.36 -0.54 10.89
C GLU A 48 1.74 -1.38 9.77
N LEU A 49 2.43 -2.42 9.30
CA LEU A 49 1.92 -3.35 8.28
C LEU A 49 0.69 -4.13 8.75
N VAL A 50 0.68 -4.59 10.01
CA VAL A 50 -0.51 -5.25 10.60
C VAL A 50 -1.70 -4.29 10.63
N THR A 51 -1.46 -3.02 11.00
CA THR A 51 -2.50 -1.99 11.04
C THR A 51 -3.03 -1.66 9.65
N LEU A 52 -2.14 -1.50 8.67
CA LEU A 52 -2.51 -1.31 7.26
C LEU A 52 -3.29 -2.50 6.72
N ARG A 53 -2.91 -3.73 7.07
CA ARG A 53 -3.64 -4.93 6.68
C ARG A 53 -5.05 -4.96 7.26
N ALA A 54 -5.20 -4.66 8.55
CA ALA A 54 -6.53 -4.55 9.17
C ALA A 54 -7.39 -3.47 8.50
N ASN A 55 -6.79 -2.33 8.11
CA ASN A 55 -7.50 -1.28 7.38
C ASN A 55 -7.92 -1.74 5.98
N ILE A 56 -7.06 -2.46 5.26
CA ILE A 56 -7.39 -3.06 3.96
C ILE A 56 -8.52 -4.08 4.10
N ASP A 57 -8.47 -4.94 5.12
CA ASP A 57 -9.50 -5.94 5.37
C ASP A 57 -10.83 -5.27 5.74
N ARG A 58 -10.84 -4.19 6.55
CA ARG A 58 -12.05 -3.38 6.80
C ARG A 58 -12.57 -2.68 5.54
N LEU A 59 -11.70 -2.18 4.68
CA LEU A 59 -12.11 -1.60 3.40
C LEU A 59 -12.71 -2.67 2.47
N HIS A 60 -12.14 -3.87 2.44
CA HIS A 60 -12.70 -5.00 1.71
C HIS A 60 -14.04 -5.45 2.29
N GLU A 61 -14.19 -5.58 3.61
CA GLU A 61 -15.47 -5.89 4.25
C GLU A 61 -16.51 -4.82 3.93
N ASN A 62 -16.17 -3.54 4.03
CA ASN A 62 -17.07 -2.45 3.65
C ASN A 62 -17.41 -2.46 2.15
N ALA A 63 -16.50 -2.90 1.29
CA ALA A 63 -16.74 -3.05 -0.15
C ALA A 63 -17.58 -4.30 -0.48
N VAL A 64 -17.42 -5.38 0.27
CA VAL A 64 -18.16 -6.65 0.13
C VAL A 64 -19.56 -6.54 0.72
N VAL A 65 -19.76 -5.77 1.79
CA VAL A 65 -21.08 -5.36 2.30
C VAL A 65 -21.76 -4.33 1.37
N GLY A 66 -21.05 -3.83 0.35
CA GLY A 66 -21.56 -3.00 -0.73
C GLY A 66 -22.54 -3.69 -1.70
N THR A 67 -22.89 -4.97 -1.49
CA THR A 67 -24.06 -5.60 -2.11
C THR A 67 -25.37 -5.36 -1.35
N SER A 68 -25.34 -4.71 -0.19
CA SER A 68 -26.55 -4.27 0.52
C SER A 68 -26.62 -2.75 0.54
N LEU A 69 -27.36 -2.21 -0.44
CA LEU A 69 -28.23 -1.03 -0.33
C LEU A 69 -27.69 0.17 0.46
N PHE A 70 -27.33 1.23 -0.28
CA PHE A 70 -27.24 2.61 0.22
C PHE A 70 -26.33 2.83 1.45
N ARG A 71 -25.04 3.07 1.21
CA ARG A 71 -24.34 4.08 2.02
C ARG A 71 -23.80 5.17 1.11
N PRO A 72 -24.35 6.40 1.15
CA PRO A 72 -23.66 7.52 0.54
C PRO A 72 -22.31 7.60 1.27
N MET A 73 -21.21 7.50 0.53
CA MET A 73 -19.92 7.93 1.05
C MET A 73 -20.14 9.41 1.41
N PRO A 74 -20.15 9.80 2.70
CA PRO A 74 -20.21 11.21 3.03
C PRO A 74 -18.81 11.71 2.74
N ILE A 75 -18.58 12.12 1.49
CA ILE A 75 -17.46 13.00 1.20
C ILE A 75 -17.76 14.23 2.08
N PRO A 76 -16.90 14.56 3.06
CA PRO A 76 -17.10 15.80 3.81
C PRO A 76 -16.95 16.91 2.79
N LEU A 77 -18.08 17.50 2.42
CA LEU A 77 -18.15 18.54 1.42
C LEU A 77 -18.84 19.70 2.11
N ASP A 78 -18.03 20.69 2.47
CA ASP A 78 -18.45 22.00 2.99
C ASP A 78 -19.24 22.84 1.96
N ILE A 79 -19.89 22.18 0.98
CA ILE A 79 -20.67 22.80 -0.08
C ILE A 79 -22.02 22.07 -0.11
N PRO A 80 -23.13 22.73 0.26
CA PRO A 80 -24.45 22.13 0.16
C PRO A 80 -24.77 21.86 -1.32
N ARG A 81 -24.66 20.61 -1.75
CA ARG A 81 -25.07 20.20 -3.09
C ARG A 81 -26.58 20.02 -3.10
N HIS A 82 -27.28 20.81 -3.91
CA HIS A 82 -28.76 20.91 -3.86
C HIS A 82 -29.50 19.70 -4.45
N LYS A 83 -28.82 18.81 -5.20
CA LYS A 83 -29.43 17.64 -5.84
C LYS A 83 -28.50 16.44 -5.88
N THR A 84 -29.08 15.25 -5.82
CA THR A 84 -28.37 13.96 -5.98
C THR A 84 -28.53 13.47 -7.42
N LEU A 85 -27.42 13.09 -8.06
CA LEU A 85 -27.38 12.50 -9.39
C LEU A 85 -26.98 11.03 -9.28
N ILE A 86 -27.84 10.14 -9.76
CA ILE A 86 -27.58 8.69 -9.80
C ILE A 86 -27.16 8.32 -11.23
N LEU A 87 -25.99 7.70 -11.38
CA LEU A 87 -25.41 7.33 -12.67
C LEU A 87 -25.13 5.83 -12.72
N ASP A 88 -25.60 5.15 -13.78
CA ASP A 88 -25.22 3.74 -13.99
C ASP A 88 -23.75 3.66 -14.44
N LEU A 89 -23.00 2.71 -13.90
CA LEU A 89 -21.65 2.41 -14.32
C LEU A 89 -21.68 1.75 -15.70
N ASN A 90 -22.58 0.79 -15.90
CA ASN A 90 -22.64 -0.04 -17.10
C ASN A 90 -23.48 0.62 -18.18
N GLY A 91 -22.91 0.80 -19.38
CA GLY A 91 -23.59 1.39 -20.53
C GLY A 91 -23.66 2.92 -20.52
N VAL A 92 -23.60 3.55 -19.34
CA VAL A 92 -23.59 5.01 -19.19
C VAL A 92 -22.16 5.53 -19.02
N LEU A 93 -21.47 5.23 -17.90
CA LEU A 93 -20.10 5.74 -17.66
C LEU A 93 -19.01 4.92 -18.36
N CYS A 94 -19.23 3.61 -18.51
CA CYS A 94 -18.29 2.72 -19.17
C CYS A 94 -19.01 1.60 -19.94
N LYS A 95 -18.29 0.97 -20.87
CA LYS A 95 -18.73 -0.23 -21.57
C LYS A 95 -17.89 -1.41 -21.08
N ILE A 96 -18.56 -2.48 -20.66
CA ILE A 96 -17.91 -3.77 -20.40
C ILE A 96 -17.79 -4.50 -21.74
N GLU A 97 -16.57 -4.89 -22.09
CA GLU A 97 -16.24 -5.56 -23.35
C GLU A 97 -15.50 -6.86 -23.07
N ARG A 98 -15.84 -7.93 -23.81
CA ARG A 98 -15.19 -9.25 -23.67
C ARG A 98 -14.36 -9.62 -24.91
N SER A 99 -14.45 -8.83 -25.97
CA SER A 99 -13.72 -9.09 -27.20
C SER A 99 -12.23 -8.71 -27.11
N ALA A 100 -11.36 -9.67 -27.45
CA ALA A 100 -9.92 -9.45 -27.58
C ALA A 100 -9.54 -8.55 -28.78
N THR A 101 -10.42 -8.39 -29.77
CA THR A 101 -10.18 -7.47 -30.90
C THR A 101 -10.41 -6.02 -30.49
N THR A 102 -11.48 -5.76 -29.73
CA THR A 102 -11.78 -4.43 -29.19
C THR A 102 -10.76 -4.00 -28.15
N PHE A 103 -10.19 -4.94 -27.38
CA PHE A 103 -9.06 -4.68 -26.50
C PHE A 103 -7.83 -4.15 -27.26
N ARG A 104 -7.43 -4.84 -28.34
CA ARG A 104 -6.29 -4.41 -29.16
C ARG A 104 -6.50 -3.01 -29.73
N GLN A 105 -7.69 -2.76 -30.29
CA GLN A 105 -8.05 -1.44 -30.81
C GLN A 105 -8.05 -0.34 -29.73
N ALA A 106 -8.60 -0.61 -28.54
CA ALA A 106 -8.59 0.36 -27.44
C ALA A 106 -7.16 0.66 -26.95
N LYS A 107 -6.28 -0.36 -26.90
CA LYS A 107 -4.86 -0.20 -26.58
C LYS A 107 -4.12 0.61 -27.64
N ASP A 108 -4.37 0.34 -28.91
CA ASP A 108 -3.75 1.08 -30.03
C ASP A 108 -4.18 2.55 -30.06
N LEU A 109 -5.39 2.86 -29.57
CA LEU A 109 -5.91 4.21 -29.40
C LEU A 109 -5.47 4.88 -28.09
N GLY A 110 -4.67 4.21 -27.25
CA GLY A 110 -4.16 4.75 -25.98
C GLY A 110 -5.22 4.87 -24.88
N TRP A 111 -6.34 4.14 -24.97
CA TRP A 111 -7.41 4.23 -23.98
C TRP A 111 -7.05 3.44 -22.72
N PRO A 112 -7.36 3.98 -21.52
CA PRO A 112 -7.13 3.26 -20.28
C PRO A 112 -8.05 2.04 -20.21
N VAL A 113 -7.48 0.85 -20.28
CA VAL A 113 -8.22 -0.40 -20.14
C VAL A 113 -7.99 -0.97 -18.74
N LEU A 114 -9.07 -1.14 -17.98
CA LEU A 114 -9.07 -1.76 -16.66
C LEU A 114 -9.75 -3.14 -16.77
N GLY A 115 -9.10 -4.23 -16.39
CA GLY A 115 -9.72 -5.56 -16.52
C GLY A 115 -8.80 -6.78 -16.36
N SER A 116 -9.41 -7.96 -16.22
CA SER A 116 -8.73 -9.26 -16.24
C SER A 116 -8.67 -9.80 -17.68
N ARG A 117 -7.97 -10.92 -17.91
CA ARG A 117 -7.73 -11.52 -19.25
C ARG A 117 -8.98 -11.75 -20.12
N ILE A 118 -10.19 -11.68 -19.56
CA ILE A 118 -11.47 -12.07 -20.20
C ILE A 118 -12.49 -10.91 -20.23
N THR A 119 -12.27 -9.83 -19.47
CA THR A 119 -13.26 -8.75 -19.37
C THR A 119 -12.58 -7.40 -19.17
N TRP A 120 -12.96 -6.44 -20.01
CA TRP A 120 -12.36 -5.11 -20.11
C TRP A 120 -13.41 -4.04 -19.83
N VAL A 121 -13.03 -3.03 -19.05
CA VAL A 121 -13.83 -1.84 -18.82
C VAL A 121 -13.28 -0.73 -19.68
N VAL A 122 -14.09 -0.26 -20.62
CA VAL A 122 -13.77 0.85 -21.51
C VAL A 122 -14.54 2.09 -21.03
N PRO A 123 -13.88 3.07 -20.40
CA PRO A 123 -14.55 4.30 -19.99
C PRO A 123 -15.00 5.11 -21.21
N ARG A 124 -16.12 5.84 -21.09
CA ARG A 124 -16.51 6.77 -22.16
C ARG A 124 -15.50 7.92 -22.27
N GLY A 125 -15.27 8.37 -23.50
CA GLY A 125 -14.45 9.56 -23.75
C GLY A 125 -14.97 10.77 -22.98
N GLY A 126 -14.06 11.53 -22.36
CA GLY A 126 -14.41 12.70 -21.56
C GLY A 126 -15.01 12.40 -20.18
N LEU A 127 -15.02 11.14 -19.72
CA LEU A 127 -15.56 10.75 -18.41
C LEU A 127 -14.92 11.55 -17.26
N ARG A 128 -13.61 11.82 -17.34
CA ARG A 128 -12.87 12.56 -16.30
C ARG A 128 -13.35 14.00 -16.21
N GLU A 129 -13.44 14.69 -17.33
CA GLU A 129 -13.89 16.08 -17.42
C GLU A 129 -15.36 16.21 -17.01
N PHE A 130 -16.19 15.26 -17.43
CA PHE A 130 -17.59 15.15 -17.03
C PHE A 130 -17.72 15.05 -15.50
N LEU A 131 -17.06 14.08 -14.86
CA LEU A 131 -17.13 13.89 -13.41
C LEU A 131 -16.62 15.12 -12.64
N LYS A 132 -15.55 15.77 -13.13
CA LYS A 132 -15.03 17.01 -12.53
C LYS A 132 -16.06 18.13 -12.49
N GLN A 133 -16.89 18.29 -13.53
CA GLN A 133 -17.91 19.34 -13.56
C GLN A 133 -19.13 18.95 -12.74
N VAL A 134 -19.59 17.70 -12.88
CA VAL A 134 -20.79 17.21 -12.18
C VAL A 134 -20.59 17.19 -10.67
N LEU A 135 -19.41 16.81 -10.18
CA LEU A 135 -19.09 16.83 -8.75
C LEU A 135 -19.09 18.25 -8.16
N LYS A 136 -19.05 19.33 -8.94
CA LYS A 136 -19.21 20.68 -8.37
C LYS A 136 -20.67 21.00 -8.02
N LEU A 137 -21.61 20.32 -8.67
CA LEU A 137 -23.03 20.69 -8.69
C LEU A 137 -23.92 19.66 -7.99
N PHE A 138 -23.55 18.38 -8.03
CA PHE A 138 -24.39 17.26 -7.59
C PHE A 138 -23.69 16.36 -6.59
N CYS A 139 -24.43 15.84 -5.60
CA CYS A 139 -24.00 14.64 -4.90
C CYS A 139 -24.12 13.46 -5.87
N VAL A 140 -23.01 12.86 -6.30
CA VAL A 140 -23.03 11.81 -7.33
C VAL A 140 -23.00 10.44 -6.67
N ILE A 141 -23.98 9.60 -7.00
CA ILE A 141 -24.02 8.19 -6.64
C ILE A 141 -23.82 7.37 -7.91
N ILE A 142 -22.75 6.57 -7.95
CA ILE A 142 -22.53 5.61 -9.03
C ILE A 142 -23.23 4.31 -8.64
N TRP A 143 -24.19 3.88 -9.47
CA TRP A 143 -24.95 2.65 -9.35
C TRP A 143 -24.51 1.68 -10.45
N THR A 144 -24.71 0.37 -10.30
CA THR A 144 -24.45 -0.60 -11.38
C THR A 144 -25.57 -1.62 -11.44
N SER A 145 -26.14 -1.84 -12.62
CA SER A 145 -27.38 -2.62 -12.78
C SER A 145 -27.23 -4.15 -12.84
N ARG A 146 -26.02 -4.76 -12.80
CA ARG A 146 -25.79 -6.24 -12.76
C ARG A 146 -24.34 -6.58 -12.35
N ILE A 147 -23.97 -7.68 -11.65
CA ILE A 147 -24.63 -8.84 -10.99
C ILE A 147 -23.68 -9.32 -9.87
N GLU A 148 -24.24 -9.65 -8.70
CA GLU A 148 -23.60 -10.50 -7.68
C GLU A 148 -23.09 -11.80 -8.31
N ARG A 149 -21.79 -12.09 -8.18
CA ARG A 149 -21.30 -13.42 -8.52
C ARG A 149 -21.91 -14.42 -7.53
N ASN A 150 -23.04 -15.03 -7.87
CA ASN A 150 -23.38 -16.33 -7.31
C ASN A 150 -22.30 -17.29 -7.76
N THR A 151 -21.44 -17.67 -6.81
CA THR A 151 -20.58 -18.87 -6.75
C THR A 151 -19.89 -19.31 -8.04
#